data_AF-A0AAD1ZCV4-F1
#
_entry.id   AF-A0AAD1ZCV4-F1
#
_cell.length_a   1.000
_cell.length_b   1.000
_cell.length_c   1.000
_cell.angle_alpha   90.00
_cell.angle_beta   90.00
_cell.angle_gamma   90.00
#
_symmetry.space_group_name_H-M   'P 1'
#
loop_
_entity.id
_entity.type
_entity.pdbx_description
1 polymer ?
#
loop_
_entity_poly.entity_id
_entity_poly.type
_entity_poly.pdbx_seq_one_letter_code
_entity_poly.pdbx_strand_id
1 'polypeptide(L)'
;MWHAALIRSFPLAGQAKRWPGPIPCGSSKRRFAAFYVCKYISSLDDEMDEIVGHTYLFLKEQLEISTMPPPSGVLHGTIIDQFIACGKSRDKAHDLASLIWLAVIDNSEENQETFLLLKRLAFEGDVFLSYPYSRSYKVQWRIFERLFTDFRDCFNQSDYFELLALAKHKFLPIPSNWLGY
;
A
#
# COMPACT_ATOMS: atom_id res chain seq x y z
N MET A 1 -8.67 28.10 5.97
CA MET A 1 -9.09 27.19 7.07
C MET A 1 -8.12 26.02 7.26
N TRP A 2 -7.87 25.16 6.27
CA TRP A 2 -6.98 23.98 6.44
C TRP A 2 -5.53 24.28 6.85
N HIS A 3 -4.94 25.36 6.36
CA HIS A 3 -3.59 25.76 6.76
C HIS A 3 -3.48 26.05 8.27
N ALA A 4 -4.47 26.75 8.84
CA ALA A 4 -4.52 27.02 10.27
C ALA A 4 -4.73 25.74 11.10
N ALA A 5 -5.58 24.81 10.62
CA ALA A 5 -5.76 23.50 11.25
C ALA A 5 -4.46 22.66 11.22
N LEU A 6 -3.73 22.68 10.10
CA LEU A 6 -2.44 22.01 9.94
C LEU A 6 -1.41 22.53 10.95
N ILE A 7 -1.20 23.84 11.02
CA ILE A 7 -0.23 24.43 11.97
C ILE A 7 -0.64 24.17 13.42
N ARG A 8 -1.94 24.20 13.72
CA ARG A 8 -2.44 23.95 15.07
C ARG A 8 -2.23 22.50 15.53
N SER A 9 -2.50 21.54 14.66
CA SER A 9 -2.39 20.11 14.99
C SER A 9 -0.97 19.56 14.81
N PHE A 10 -0.19 20.14 13.90
CA PHE A 10 1.16 19.72 13.54
C PHE A 10 2.07 20.96 13.40
N PRO A 11 2.53 21.56 14.52
CA PRO A 11 3.29 22.81 14.50
C PRO A 11 4.58 22.74 13.67
N LEU A 12 5.22 21.57 13.63
CA LEU A 12 6.43 21.31 12.84
C LEU A 12 6.17 21.21 11.33
N ALA A 13 4.91 21.09 10.89
CA ALA A 13 4.55 21.05 9.47
C ALA A 13 4.94 22.33 8.71
N GLY A 14 5.08 23.46 9.41
CA GLY A 14 5.57 24.72 8.84
C GLY A 14 7.06 24.69 8.46
N GLN A 15 7.83 23.75 9.02
CA GLN A 15 9.27 23.59 8.80
C GLN A 15 9.61 22.51 7.77
N ALA A 16 8.62 21.71 7.35
CA ALA A 16 8.83 20.65 6.38
C ALA A 16 9.30 21.24 5.03
N LYS A 17 10.54 20.92 4.65
CA LYS A 17 11.08 21.26 3.34
C LYS A 17 10.24 20.57 2.26
N ARG A 18 10.10 21.22 1.10
CA ARG A 18 9.66 20.51 -0.11
C ARG A 18 10.60 19.33 -0.33
N TRP A 19 10.07 18.11 -0.37
CA TRP A 19 10.84 16.91 -0.69
C TRP A 19 10.93 16.73 -2.21
N PRO A 20 12.03 16.13 -2.70
CA PRO A 20 12.16 15.72 -4.10
C PRO A 20 11.31 14.46 -4.37
N GLY A 21 11.18 14.08 -5.64
CA GLY A 21 10.54 12.82 -6.05
C GLY A 21 9.18 12.99 -6.72
N PRO A 22 8.58 11.86 -7.16
CA PRO A 22 7.37 11.86 -7.99
C PRO A 22 6.07 12.20 -7.25
N ILE A 23 6.01 12.08 -5.93
CA ILE A 23 4.80 12.29 -5.12
C ILE A 23 4.81 13.70 -4.51
N PRO A 24 3.93 14.60 -4.96
CA PRO A 24 3.92 15.98 -4.51
C PRO A 24 3.29 16.15 -3.12
N CYS A 25 3.76 17.17 -2.39
CA CYS A 25 3.24 17.61 -1.09
C CYS A 25 1.78 18.13 -1.14
N GLY A 26 1.33 18.61 -2.31
CA GLY A 26 -0.07 18.98 -2.51
C GLY A 26 -0.57 20.15 -1.63
N SER A 27 -1.90 20.22 -1.44
CA SER A 27 -2.55 21.32 -0.71
C SER A 27 -2.49 21.15 0.82
N SER A 28 -2.72 22.21 1.59
CA SER A 28 -2.76 22.12 3.07
C SER A 28 -3.78 21.10 3.59
N LYS A 29 -4.88 20.85 2.85
CA LYS A 29 -5.84 19.79 3.18
C LYS A 29 -5.21 18.41 3.03
N ARG A 30 -4.50 18.16 1.93
CA ARG A 30 -3.78 16.89 1.69
C ARG A 30 -2.71 16.65 2.74
N ARG A 31 -1.91 17.69 3.05
CA ARG A 31 -0.88 17.64 4.10
C ARG A 31 -1.46 17.27 5.45
N PHE A 32 -2.59 17.89 5.83
CA PHE A 32 -3.29 17.55 7.08
C PHE A 32 -3.70 16.07 7.13
N ALA A 33 -4.29 15.56 6.04
CA ALA A 33 -4.66 14.15 5.95
C ALA A 33 -3.42 13.23 5.99
N ALA A 34 -2.33 13.60 5.31
CA ALA A 34 -1.09 12.84 5.30
C ALA A 34 -0.52 12.71 6.71
N PHE A 35 -0.41 13.80 7.47
CA PHE A 35 0.04 13.72 8.86
C PHE A 35 -0.86 12.85 9.75
N TYR A 36 -2.18 12.96 9.57
CA TYR A 36 -3.13 12.16 10.35
C TYR A 36 -2.97 10.67 10.10
N VAL A 37 -2.87 10.28 8.82
CA VAL A 37 -2.61 8.90 8.41
C VAL A 37 -1.25 8.42 8.89
N CYS A 38 -0.21 9.25 8.72
CA CYS A 38 1.14 8.91 9.14
C CYS A 38 1.15 8.52 10.61
N LYS A 39 0.45 9.28 11.48
CA LYS A 39 0.32 9.00 12.93
C LYS A 39 -0.28 7.64 13.23
N TYR A 40 -1.14 7.14 12.36
CA TYR A 40 -1.76 5.82 12.51
C TYR A 40 -0.85 4.69 12.02
N ILE A 41 -0.11 4.91 10.93
CA ILE A 41 0.78 3.89 10.34
C ILE A 41 2.08 3.75 11.12
N SER A 42 2.66 4.87 11.55
CA SER A 42 3.93 4.93 12.25
C SER A 42 3.65 5.12 13.73
N SER A 43 3.37 4.03 14.43
CA SER A 43 3.31 4.01 15.91
C SER A 43 4.69 4.20 16.57
N LEU A 44 5.74 4.38 15.77
CA LEU A 44 7.12 4.61 16.19
C LEU A 44 7.37 6.12 16.31
N ASP A 45 7.74 6.51 17.54
CA ASP A 45 8.05 7.84 18.04
C ASP A 45 9.30 8.50 17.39
N ASP A 46 9.74 7.99 16.24
CA ASP A 46 10.99 8.35 15.59
C ASP A 46 10.68 8.97 14.21
N GLU A 47 10.73 10.30 14.16
CA GLU A 47 10.51 11.17 13.00
C GLU A 47 9.33 10.77 12.09
N MET A 48 8.16 11.30 12.44
CA MET A 48 6.95 11.30 11.62
C MET A 48 7.17 12.04 10.29
N ASP A 49 7.70 11.32 9.30
CA ASP A 49 7.97 11.87 7.98
C ASP A 49 6.66 12.00 7.21
N GLU A 50 6.21 13.25 6.99
CA GLU A 50 4.97 13.60 6.27
C GLU A 50 4.83 12.84 4.94
N ILE A 51 5.97 12.53 4.30
CA ILE A 51 6.02 11.76 3.06
C ILE A 51 5.38 10.37 3.17
N VAL A 52 5.47 9.69 4.32
CA VAL A 52 4.85 8.38 4.53
C VAL A 52 3.33 8.49 4.37
N GLY A 53 2.75 9.52 4.98
CA GLY A 53 1.32 9.82 4.84
C GLY A 53 0.92 10.17 3.41
N HIS A 54 1.73 10.97 2.70
CA HIS A 54 1.47 11.29 1.30
C HIS A 54 1.55 10.08 0.38
N THR A 55 2.47 9.18 0.67
CA THR A 55 2.69 7.95 -0.09
C THR A 55 1.53 6.96 0.13
N TYR A 56 1.01 6.86 1.36
CA TYR A 56 -0.23 6.13 1.62
C TYR A 56 -1.41 6.71 0.84
N LEU A 57 -1.62 8.02 0.93
CA LEU A 57 -2.74 8.66 0.22
C LEU A 57 -2.61 8.49 -1.29
N PHE A 58 -1.40 8.64 -1.83
CA PHE A 58 -1.11 8.38 -3.24
C PHE A 58 -1.48 6.94 -3.62
N LEU A 59 -1.00 5.94 -2.88
CA LEU A 59 -1.29 4.54 -3.20
C LEU A 59 -2.80 4.28 -3.13
N LYS A 60 -3.45 4.69 -2.05
CA LYS A 60 -4.90 4.54 -1.86
C LYS A 60 -5.67 5.14 -3.04
N GLU A 61 -5.38 6.40 -3.37
CA GLU A 61 -6.01 7.11 -4.49
C GLU A 61 -5.78 6.39 -5.83
N GLN A 62 -4.56 5.90 -6.11
CA GLN A 62 -4.29 5.19 -7.37
C GLN A 62 -5.05 3.86 -7.49
N LEU A 63 -5.29 3.18 -6.37
CA LEU A 63 -6.06 1.94 -6.33
C LEU A 63 -7.58 2.19 -6.42
N GLU A 64 -8.08 3.32 -5.90
CA GLU A 64 -9.50 3.66 -5.87
C GLU A 64 -10.00 4.41 -7.12
N ILE A 65 -9.15 5.25 -7.76
CA ILE A 65 -9.60 6.19 -8.80
C ILE A 65 -9.84 5.52 -10.16
N SER A 66 -9.18 4.40 -10.45
CA SER A 66 -9.06 3.93 -11.82
C SER A 66 -9.94 2.73 -12.13
N THR A 67 -10.59 2.75 -13.29
CA THR A 67 -11.17 1.55 -13.91
C THR A 67 -10.07 0.60 -14.42
N MET A 68 -8.85 1.11 -14.61
CA MET A 68 -7.63 0.32 -14.88
C MET A 68 -6.42 0.95 -14.16
N PRO A 69 -6.23 0.70 -12.85
CA PRO A 69 -5.10 1.25 -12.10
C PRO A 69 -3.78 0.89 -12.77
N PRO A 70 -2.74 1.73 -12.69
CA PRO A 70 -1.41 1.36 -13.12
C PRO A 70 -1.00 -0.01 -12.54
N PRO A 71 -0.15 -0.80 -13.24
CA PRO A 71 0.35 -2.05 -12.69
C PRO A 71 0.96 -1.83 -11.31
N SER A 72 0.70 -2.74 -10.38
CA SER A 72 1.15 -2.62 -8.98
C SER A 72 2.66 -2.48 -8.85
N GLY A 73 3.43 -3.07 -9.77
CA GLY A 73 4.88 -2.88 -9.88
C GLY A 73 5.29 -1.43 -10.16
N VAL A 74 4.54 -0.71 -11.00
CA VAL A 74 4.78 0.73 -11.28
C VAL A 74 4.46 1.57 -10.06
N LEU A 75 3.34 1.27 -9.37
CA LEU A 75 2.96 1.96 -8.14
C LEU A 75 4.00 1.73 -7.04
N HIS A 76 4.43 0.49 -6.85
CA HIS A 76 5.46 0.14 -5.87
C HIS A 76 6.80 0.80 -6.22
N GLY A 77 7.23 0.76 -7.48
CA GLY A 77 8.46 1.43 -7.89
C GLY A 77 8.43 2.95 -7.69
N THR A 78 7.30 3.59 -7.97
CA THR A 78 7.11 5.02 -7.68
C THR A 78 7.29 5.34 -6.19
N ILE A 79 6.76 4.47 -5.31
CA ILE A 79 6.91 4.61 -3.86
C ILE A 79 8.38 4.44 -3.44
N ILE A 80 9.06 3.43 -3.98
CA ILE A 80 10.49 3.19 -3.73
C ILE A 80 11.32 4.40 -4.15
N ASP A 81 11.14 4.88 -5.37
CA ASP A 81 11.89 6.02 -5.92
C ASP A 81 11.63 7.29 -5.11
N GLN A 82 10.40 7.47 -4.61
CA GLN A 82 10.06 8.57 -3.71
C GLN A 82 10.87 8.55 -2.42
N PHE A 83 10.96 7.40 -1.74
CA PHE A 83 11.72 7.30 -0.50
C PHE A 83 13.23 7.43 -0.72
N ILE A 84 13.76 6.87 -1.81
CA ILE A 84 15.17 7.01 -2.17
C ILE A 84 15.49 8.48 -2.50
N ALA A 85 14.63 9.18 -3.23
CA ALA A 85 14.78 10.61 -3.50
C ALA A 85 14.79 11.44 -2.19
N CYS A 86 13.99 11.05 -1.20
CA CYS A 86 14.00 11.63 0.14
C CYS A 86 15.21 11.20 1.01
N GLY A 87 16.20 10.50 0.44
CA GLY A 87 17.44 10.12 1.13
C GLY A 87 17.35 8.85 1.99
N LYS A 88 16.28 8.07 1.90
CA LYS A 88 16.19 6.78 2.59
C LYS A 88 17.04 5.74 1.84
N SER A 89 17.62 4.78 2.57
CA SER A 89 18.30 3.63 1.96
C SER A 89 17.30 2.75 1.19
N ARG A 90 17.80 1.90 0.29
CA ARG A 90 16.97 0.92 -0.45
C ARG A 90 16.17 0.03 0.49
N ASP A 91 16.79 -0.40 1.59
CA ASP A 91 16.14 -1.26 2.59
C ASP A 91 15.04 -0.52 3.35
N LYS A 92 15.33 0.70 3.81
CA LYS A 92 14.33 1.52 4.50
C LYS A 92 13.17 1.90 3.57
N ALA A 93 13.45 2.18 2.31
CA ALA A 93 12.44 2.43 1.30
C ALA A 93 11.53 1.21 1.09
N HIS A 94 12.11 0.01 1.00
CA HIS A 94 11.36 -1.24 0.87
C HIS A 94 10.47 -1.53 2.09
N ASP A 95 11.00 -1.31 3.30
CA ASP A 95 10.26 -1.51 4.55
C ASP A 95 9.08 -0.54 4.65
N LEU A 96 9.33 0.75 4.39
CA LEU A 96 8.28 1.77 4.41
C LEU A 96 7.23 1.52 3.33
N ALA A 97 7.64 1.13 2.12
CA ALA A 97 6.72 0.76 1.05
C ALA A 97 5.85 -0.43 1.47
N SER A 98 6.44 -1.45 2.10
CA SER A 98 5.72 -2.62 2.60
C SER A 98 4.70 -2.25 3.68
N LEU A 99 5.08 -1.40 4.64
CA LEU A 99 4.17 -0.90 5.67
C LEU A 99 2.99 -0.15 5.08
N ILE A 100 3.24 0.70 4.07
CA ILE A 100 2.18 1.46 3.41
C ILE A 100 1.24 0.54 2.63
N TRP A 101 1.76 -0.42 1.88
CA TRP A 101 0.94 -1.40 1.17
C TRP A 101 0.04 -2.17 2.12
N LEU A 102 0.59 -2.67 3.24
CA LEU A 102 -0.19 -3.36 4.27
C LEU A 102 -1.28 -2.44 4.83
N ALA A 103 -0.93 -1.22 5.22
CA ALA A 103 -1.89 -0.27 5.76
C ALA A 103 -3.02 0.03 4.76
N VAL A 104 -2.72 0.23 3.47
CA VAL A 104 -3.77 0.48 2.45
C VAL A 104 -4.66 -0.75 2.29
N ILE A 105 -4.09 -1.94 2.18
CA ILE A 105 -4.84 -3.19 2.05
C ILE A 105 -5.74 -3.42 3.27
N ASP A 106 -5.22 -3.22 4.48
CA ASP A 106 -5.96 -3.45 5.73
C ASP A 106 -7.10 -2.46 5.95
N ASN A 107 -6.99 -1.25 5.41
CA ASN A 107 -7.99 -0.20 5.54
C ASN A 107 -8.89 -0.06 4.31
N SER A 108 -8.82 -1.00 3.36
CA SER A 108 -9.73 -1.05 2.20
C SER A 108 -11.07 -1.66 2.59
N GLU A 109 -12.16 -1.05 2.13
CA GLU A 109 -13.54 -1.45 2.42
C GLU A 109 -13.86 -2.88 1.93
N GLU A 110 -14.75 -3.58 2.63
CA GLU A 110 -15.22 -4.91 2.21
C GLU A 110 -16.34 -4.78 1.18
N ASN A 111 -15.97 -4.47 -0.06
CA ASN A 111 -16.90 -4.32 -1.17
C ASN A 111 -16.40 -5.04 -2.43
N GLN A 112 -17.28 -5.13 -3.44
CA GLN A 112 -16.98 -5.83 -4.69
C GLN A 112 -15.77 -5.23 -5.44
N GLU A 113 -15.59 -3.91 -5.36
CA GLU A 113 -14.48 -3.22 -6.01
C GLU A 113 -13.13 -3.64 -5.39
N THR A 114 -13.08 -3.73 -4.07
CA THR A 114 -11.89 -4.19 -3.33
C THR A 114 -11.60 -5.66 -3.62
N PHE A 115 -12.61 -6.52 -3.73
CA PHE A 115 -12.41 -7.91 -4.16
C PHE A 115 -11.74 -8.00 -5.53
N LEU A 116 -12.28 -7.28 -6.53
CA LEU A 116 -11.74 -7.27 -7.89
C LEU A 116 -10.32 -6.71 -7.94
N LEU A 117 -10.05 -5.67 -7.14
CA LEU A 117 -8.71 -5.10 -6.99
C LEU A 117 -7.72 -6.13 -6.43
N LEU A 118 -8.03 -6.74 -5.28
CA LEU A 118 -7.14 -7.72 -4.64
C LEU A 118 -6.89 -8.93 -5.54
N LYS A 119 -7.93 -9.42 -6.22
CA LYS A 119 -7.83 -10.47 -7.22
C LYS A 119 -6.82 -10.09 -8.31
N ARG A 120 -6.94 -8.89 -8.87
CA ARG A 120 -6.00 -8.38 -9.90
C ARG A 120 -4.56 -8.30 -9.36
N LEU A 121 -4.39 -7.77 -8.15
CA LEU A 121 -3.08 -7.64 -7.51
C LEU A 121 -2.40 -8.99 -7.28
N ALA A 122 -3.18 -10.04 -6.98
CA ALA A 122 -2.69 -11.41 -6.83
C ALA A 122 -2.23 -12.00 -8.18
N PHE A 123 -2.97 -11.74 -9.27
CA PHE A 123 -2.62 -12.21 -10.61
C PHE A 123 -1.42 -11.50 -11.24
N GLU A 124 -1.23 -10.20 -10.97
CA GLU A 124 -0.10 -9.44 -11.53
C GLU A 124 1.26 -10.03 -11.12
N GLY A 125 1.35 -10.62 -9.92
CA GLY A 125 2.62 -11.13 -9.38
C GLY A 125 3.71 -10.06 -9.33
N ASP A 126 4.95 -10.48 -9.03
CA ASP A 126 6.15 -9.61 -9.05
C ASP A 126 7.30 -10.28 -9.80
N VAL A 127 6.99 -11.04 -10.86
CA VAL A 127 7.88 -12.10 -11.41
C VAL A 127 9.22 -11.58 -11.98
N PHE A 128 9.39 -10.27 -12.19
CA PHE A 128 10.59 -9.72 -12.84
C PHE A 128 11.19 -8.48 -12.18
N LEU A 129 10.79 -8.12 -10.95
CA LEU A 129 11.32 -6.93 -10.28
C LEU A 129 12.44 -7.29 -9.32
N SER A 130 13.62 -6.71 -9.51
CA SER A 130 14.73 -6.84 -8.56
C SER A 130 14.42 -6.09 -7.28
N TYR A 131 14.91 -6.58 -6.15
CA TYR A 131 14.90 -5.82 -4.90
C TYR A 131 15.46 -4.39 -5.10
N PRO A 132 14.86 -3.33 -4.51
CA PRO A 132 13.69 -3.31 -3.62
C PRO A 132 12.33 -3.17 -4.33
N TYR A 133 12.28 -3.31 -5.66
CA TYR A 133 11.11 -3.00 -6.48
C TYR A 133 10.05 -4.12 -6.53
N SER A 134 10.38 -5.33 -6.07
CA SER A 134 9.37 -6.37 -5.80
C SER A 134 8.65 -6.07 -4.49
N ARG A 135 7.32 -6.23 -4.42
CA ARG A 135 6.60 -6.12 -3.14
C ARG A 135 7.07 -7.23 -2.20
N SER A 136 7.09 -6.93 -0.91
CA SER A 136 7.52 -7.91 0.08
C SER A 136 6.59 -9.11 0.14
N TYR A 137 7.14 -10.25 0.57
CA TYR A 137 6.38 -11.46 0.84
C TYR A 137 5.18 -11.20 1.75
N LYS A 138 5.31 -10.33 2.77
CA LYS A 138 4.24 -9.97 3.70
C LYS A 138 3.06 -9.28 3.01
N VAL A 139 3.34 -8.35 2.10
CA VAL A 139 2.30 -7.65 1.32
C VAL A 139 1.57 -8.65 0.43
N GLN A 140 2.32 -9.48 -0.30
CA GLN A 140 1.71 -10.49 -1.18
C GLN A 140 0.87 -11.48 -0.38
N TRP A 141 1.40 -11.99 0.75
CA TRP A 141 0.66 -12.88 1.65
C TRP A 141 -0.66 -12.26 2.09
N ARG A 142 -0.62 -10.99 2.52
CA ARG A 142 -1.81 -10.29 3.03
C ARG A 142 -2.91 -10.14 1.97
N ILE A 143 -2.55 -9.96 0.70
CA ILE A 143 -3.52 -9.93 -0.42
C ILE A 143 -4.27 -11.28 -0.50
N PHE A 144 -3.54 -12.40 -0.51
CA PHE A 144 -4.14 -13.73 -0.59
C PHE A 144 -4.93 -14.07 0.68
N GLU A 145 -4.44 -13.66 1.85
CA GLU A 145 -5.15 -13.83 3.10
C GLU A 145 -6.52 -13.16 3.05
N ARG A 146 -6.59 -11.86 2.75
CA ARG A 146 -7.88 -11.15 2.63
C ARG A 146 -8.80 -11.78 1.58
N LEU A 147 -8.26 -12.20 0.44
CA LEU A 147 -9.04 -12.88 -0.59
C LEU A 147 -9.70 -14.17 -0.07
N PHE A 148 -8.96 -15.03 0.63
CA PHE A 148 -9.45 -16.33 1.09
C PHE A 148 -10.18 -16.28 2.45
N THR A 149 -10.07 -15.20 3.21
CA THR A 149 -10.81 -15.00 4.46
C THR A 149 -12.01 -14.08 4.26
N ASP A 150 -11.76 -12.83 3.87
CA ASP A 150 -12.76 -11.76 3.92
C ASP A 150 -13.68 -11.81 2.69
N PHE A 151 -13.16 -12.26 1.54
CA PHE A 151 -13.88 -12.28 0.26
C PHE A 151 -14.14 -13.69 -0.28
N ARG A 152 -14.09 -14.72 0.58
CA ARG A 152 -14.26 -16.12 0.16
C ARG A 152 -15.53 -16.34 -0.65
N ASP A 153 -16.63 -15.78 -0.17
CA ASP A 153 -17.96 -15.99 -0.75
C ASP A 153 -18.15 -15.25 -2.09
N CYS A 154 -17.19 -14.39 -2.47
CA CYS A 154 -17.21 -13.68 -3.75
C CYS A 154 -16.64 -14.51 -4.91
N PHE A 155 -15.98 -15.64 -4.64
CA PHE A 155 -15.37 -16.48 -5.67
C PHE A 155 -16.40 -17.29 -6.45
N ASN A 156 -16.19 -17.39 -7.77
CA ASN A 156 -16.64 -18.55 -8.52
C ASN A 156 -15.59 -19.67 -8.43
N GLN A 157 -16.01 -20.89 -8.77
CA GLN A 157 -15.19 -22.09 -8.63
C GLN A 157 -13.86 -22.02 -9.41
N SER A 158 -13.87 -21.46 -10.63
CA SER A 158 -12.65 -21.35 -11.45
C SER A 158 -11.63 -20.40 -10.83
N ASP A 159 -12.10 -19.21 -10.44
CA ASP A 159 -11.26 -18.17 -9.84
C ASP A 159 -10.61 -18.65 -8.54
N TYR A 160 -11.38 -19.37 -7.72
CA TYR A 160 -10.87 -19.93 -6.47
C TYR A 160 -9.69 -20.88 -6.72
N PHE A 161 -9.84 -21.85 -7.63
CA PHE A 161 -8.79 -22.83 -7.88
C PHE A 161 -7.55 -22.21 -8.54
N GLU A 162 -7.72 -21.25 -9.45
CA GLU A 162 -6.61 -20.54 -10.08
C GLU A 162 -5.78 -19.76 -9.05
N LEU A 163 -6.43 -18.95 -8.21
CA LEU A 163 -5.75 -18.21 -7.16
C LEU A 163 -5.14 -19.14 -6.11
N LEU A 164 -5.79 -20.26 -5.79
CA LEU A 164 -5.24 -21.23 -4.86
C LEU A 164 -3.97 -21.88 -5.43
N ALA A 165 -3.93 -22.17 -6.72
CA ALA A 165 -2.72 -22.67 -7.39
C ALA A 165 -1.59 -21.64 -7.34
N LEU A 166 -1.89 -20.35 -7.59
CA LEU A 166 -0.92 -19.26 -7.46
C LEU A 166 -0.39 -19.13 -6.03
N ALA A 167 -1.28 -19.18 -5.03
CA ALA A 167 -0.92 -19.15 -3.62
C ALA A 167 0.00 -20.32 -3.26
N LYS A 168 -0.34 -21.55 -3.68
CA LYS A 168 0.50 -22.74 -3.47
C LYS A 168 1.86 -22.64 -4.16
N HIS A 169 1.93 -22.08 -5.35
CA HIS A 169 3.22 -21.90 -6.02
C HIS A 169 4.12 -20.91 -5.26
N LYS A 170 3.52 -19.91 -4.61
CA LYS A 170 4.25 -18.82 -3.96
C LYS A 170 4.54 -19.06 -2.48
N PHE A 171 3.63 -19.72 -1.77
CA PHE A 171 3.59 -19.84 -0.32
C PHE A 171 3.41 -21.31 0.05
N LEU A 172 4.50 -22.06 0.20
CA LEU A 172 4.43 -23.41 0.76
C LEU A 172 5.05 -23.43 2.15
N PRO A 173 4.31 -23.83 3.20
CA PRO A 173 2.89 -24.27 3.19
C PRO A 173 1.87 -23.11 3.13
N ILE A 174 0.67 -23.37 2.58
CA ILE A 174 -0.48 -22.47 2.71
C ILE A 174 -1.31 -22.80 3.96
N PRO A 175 -2.01 -21.83 4.56
CA PRO A 175 -2.91 -22.05 5.69
C PRO A 175 -4.09 -22.96 5.33
N SER A 176 -4.46 -23.86 6.25
CA SER A 176 -5.62 -24.73 6.07
C SER A 176 -6.93 -23.95 5.99
N ASN A 177 -7.03 -22.80 6.68
CA ASN A 177 -8.21 -21.95 6.60
C ASN A 177 -8.38 -21.29 5.22
N TRP A 178 -7.41 -21.32 4.31
CA TRP A 178 -7.61 -20.90 2.92
C TRP A 178 -8.26 -22.00 2.06
N LEU A 179 -8.24 -23.24 2.56
CA LEU A 179 -8.87 -24.40 1.95
C LEU A 179 -10.31 -24.50 2.46
N GLY A 180 -11.30 -24.44 1.58
CA GLY A 180 -12.69 -24.58 2.03
C GLY A 180 -13.74 -24.01 1.08
N TYR A 181 -13.49 -24.10 -0.23
CA TYR A 181 -14.54 -23.95 -1.24
C TYR A 181 -15.29 -25.26 -1.39
#